data_AF-A0A7E5WP52-F1
#
_entry.id   AF-A0A7E5WP52-F1
#
_cell.length_a   1.000
_cell.length_b   1.000
_cell.length_c   1.000
_cell.angle_alpha   90.00
_cell.angle_beta   90.00
_cell.angle_gamma   90.00
#
_symmetry.space_group_name_H-M   'P 1'
#
loop_
_entity.id
_entity.type
_entity.pdbx_description
1 polymer ?
#
loop_
_entity_poly.entity_id
_entity_poly.type
_entity_poly.pdbx_seq_one_letter_code
_entity_poly.pdbx_strand_id
1 'polypeptide(L)'
;MMSSYFDFFCKNIESAEDQNTDQIVGTCNLMCPEDEINLREVERLVHVLEVWGMERKLVKSYSRSAADSNMAVPHLLRPYAVLINTVQFLLLEITRRKDVPASVVYDFVDDRLRAVRQDMTIQRLPPEQCVNLLEPMIRFYVYYSHKLSNLPLKDYDPALNKKSLLECMKWYLSSCDTIDENKKLDELSGLLSHLDLNRNTKLTNDRVLIESLYIVCNLNDLHPLYRYVHHSKQLRREPKLQLAYEIAITNLQGNYIKVCRLLDKVCPLTYCALFTYLPTLQRNALEVLSHAYNNKRLTIPSEVLVHWLHFADEFEAQAVCAHYGLKVEKHAVRFDKTDFAGDSTLHQLKLDDNKKLGSQSNQKFEISIIDIFTYTTSK
;
A
#
# COMPACT_ATOMS: atom_id res chain seq x y z
N MET A 1 -5.64 -21.91 12.06
CA MET A 1 -5.23 -22.89 11.03
C MET A 1 -4.94 -22.16 9.71
N MET A 2 -3.90 -21.32 9.69
CA MET A 2 -3.44 -20.52 8.53
C MET A 2 -1.90 -20.56 8.43
N SER A 3 -1.30 -21.71 8.73
CA SER A 3 0.16 -21.87 8.75
C SER A 3 0.70 -22.61 7.51
N SER A 4 -0.14 -23.24 6.69
CA SER A 4 0.35 -24.14 5.62
C SER A 4 0.58 -23.47 4.26
N TYR A 5 0.00 -22.29 4.01
CA TYR A 5 0.22 -21.58 2.75
C TYR A 5 1.55 -20.80 2.72
N PHE A 6 2.03 -20.40 3.90
CA PHE A 6 3.29 -19.67 4.08
C PHE A 6 4.50 -20.59 3.83
N ASP A 7 4.48 -21.81 4.39
CA ASP A 7 5.54 -22.80 4.17
C ASP A 7 5.63 -23.28 2.71
N PHE A 8 4.50 -23.34 2.00
CA PHE A 8 4.49 -23.74 0.58
C PHE A 8 5.14 -22.67 -0.32
N PHE A 9 4.92 -21.39 -0.03
CA PHE A 9 5.47 -20.30 -0.85
C PHE A 9 6.98 -20.09 -0.61
N CYS A 10 7.45 -20.21 0.64
CA CYS A 10 8.88 -20.09 0.95
C CYS A 10 9.67 -21.32 0.50
N LYS A 11 9.15 -22.55 0.69
CA LYS A 11 9.85 -23.78 0.28
C LYS A 11 10.02 -23.92 -1.24
N ASN A 12 9.15 -23.32 -2.04
CA ASN A 12 9.27 -23.32 -3.50
C ASN A 12 10.26 -22.28 -4.04
N ILE A 13 10.74 -21.35 -3.19
CA ILE A 13 11.83 -20.43 -3.53
C ILE A 13 13.18 -21.06 -3.18
N GLU A 14 13.25 -21.81 -2.08
CA GLU A 14 14.49 -22.43 -1.57
C GLU A 14 14.84 -23.80 -2.22
N SER A 15 13.93 -24.45 -2.94
CA SER A 15 14.16 -25.79 -3.54
C SER A 15 14.69 -25.78 -4.99
N ALA A 16 15.23 -24.66 -5.45
CA ALA A 16 15.75 -24.51 -6.82
C ALA A 16 17.28 -24.33 -6.90
N GLU A 17 18.04 -24.92 -5.98
CA GLU A 17 19.47 -25.16 -6.18
C GLU A 17 19.67 -26.52 -6.84
N ASP A 18 20.53 -26.54 -7.87
CA ASP A 18 20.87 -27.67 -8.77
C ASP A 18 19.90 -28.02 -9.90
N GLN A 19 19.70 -27.11 -10.86
CA GLN A 19 19.83 -27.39 -12.31
C GLN A 19 20.33 -26.15 -13.05
N ASN A 20 21.41 -26.29 -13.82
CA ASN A 20 21.90 -25.31 -14.79
C ASN A 20 20.77 -24.94 -15.77
N THR A 21 19.99 -23.91 -15.42
CA THR A 21 18.84 -23.44 -16.18
C THR A 21 19.18 -22.04 -16.64
N ASP A 22 19.37 -21.88 -17.95
CA ASP A 22 19.62 -20.59 -18.59
C ASP A 22 18.63 -19.54 -18.05
N GLN A 23 19.16 -18.50 -17.42
CA GLN A 23 18.35 -17.40 -16.93
C GLN A 23 17.61 -16.78 -18.13
N ILE A 24 16.28 -16.88 -18.13
CA ILE A 24 15.46 -16.33 -19.21
C ILE A 24 15.56 -14.81 -19.15
N VAL A 25 16.15 -14.21 -20.18
CA VAL A 25 16.23 -12.75 -20.32
C VAL A 25 15.26 -12.30 -21.40
N GLY A 26 14.37 -11.38 -21.05
CA GLY A 26 13.43 -10.79 -21.99
C GLY A 26 14.12 -9.91 -23.03
N THR A 27 13.61 -9.93 -24.27
CA THR A 27 14.15 -9.18 -25.41
C THR A 27 13.15 -8.18 -25.99
N CYS A 28 11.96 -8.04 -25.39
CA CYS A 28 10.98 -7.01 -25.76
C CYS A 28 11.45 -5.62 -25.30
N ASN A 29 11.97 -4.82 -26.23
CA ASN A 29 12.44 -3.46 -25.93
C ASN A 29 11.32 -2.40 -25.83
N LEU A 30 10.05 -2.80 -26.00
CA LEU A 30 8.86 -1.96 -25.89
C LEU A 30 8.10 -2.25 -24.59
N MET A 31 7.25 -1.31 -24.14
CA MET A 31 6.39 -1.51 -22.95
C MET A 31 5.32 -2.61 -23.15
N CYS A 32 5.08 -3.02 -24.40
CA CYS A 32 4.18 -4.09 -24.81
C CYS A 32 4.84 -4.88 -25.97
N PRO A 33 4.81 -6.23 -25.96
CA PRO A 33 5.29 -7.05 -27.07
C PRO A 33 4.54 -6.77 -28.38
N GLU A 34 5.24 -6.82 -29.50
CA GLU A 34 4.70 -6.54 -30.83
C GLU A 34 3.47 -7.40 -31.17
N ASP A 35 3.50 -8.68 -30.78
CA ASP A 35 2.39 -9.61 -30.98
C ASP A 35 1.11 -9.17 -30.26
N GLU A 36 1.24 -8.66 -29.03
CA GLU A 36 0.10 -8.15 -28.27
C GLU A 36 -0.38 -6.80 -28.82
N ILE A 37 0.54 -5.95 -29.30
CA ILE A 37 0.19 -4.70 -29.98
C ILE A 37 -0.68 -5.01 -31.20
N ASN A 38 -0.18 -5.84 -32.12
CA ASN A 38 -0.87 -6.22 -33.34
C ASN A 38 -2.25 -6.83 -33.05
N LEU A 39 -2.32 -7.76 -32.09
CA LEU A 39 -3.58 -8.38 -31.68
C LEU A 39 -4.58 -7.32 -31.18
N ARG A 40 -4.18 -6.45 -30.26
CA ARG A 40 -5.10 -5.46 -29.67
C ARG A 40 -5.51 -4.37 -30.66
N GLU A 41 -4.69 -4.07 -31.65
CA GLU A 41 -5.06 -3.14 -32.72
C GLU A 41 -6.07 -3.74 -33.69
N VAL A 42 -5.86 -4.99 -34.13
CA VAL A 42 -6.78 -5.72 -35.02
C VAL A 42 -8.14 -5.93 -34.33
N GLU A 43 -8.14 -6.39 -33.08
CA GLU A 43 -9.34 -6.68 -32.31
C GLU A 43 -9.97 -5.44 -31.66
N ARG A 44 -9.39 -4.25 -31.87
CA ARG A 44 -9.84 -2.97 -31.30
C ARG A 44 -9.95 -2.98 -29.76
N LEU A 45 -8.99 -3.62 -29.11
CA LEU A 45 -8.87 -3.76 -27.65
C LEU A 45 -7.87 -2.77 -27.02
N VAL A 46 -7.52 -1.70 -27.73
CA VAL A 46 -6.64 -0.63 -27.20
C VAL A 46 -7.38 0.15 -26.11
N HIS A 47 -6.78 0.26 -24.92
CA HIS A 47 -7.42 0.95 -23.80
C HIS A 47 -7.36 2.47 -23.98
N VAL A 48 -8.35 3.21 -23.46
CA VAL A 48 -8.43 4.68 -23.57
C VAL A 48 -7.20 5.40 -22.97
N LEU A 49 -6.56 4.80 -21.97
CA LEU A 49 -5.34 5.33 -21.33
C LEU A 49 -4.07 5.10 -22.16
N GLU A 50 -4.14 4.24 -23.17
CA GLU A 50 -3.05 3.97 -24.11
C GLU A 50 -3.11 4.91 -25.34
N VAL A 51 -4.17 5.70 -25.47
CA VAL A 51 -4.35 6.67 -26.56
C VAL A 51 -3.89 8.06 -26.12
N TRP A 52 -2.95 8.64 -26.88
CA TRP A 52 -2.28 9.92 -26.61
C TRP A 52 -2.34 10.82 -27.86
N GLY A 53 -3.49 11.45 -28.07
CA GLY A 53 -3.73 12.22 -29.30
C GLY A 53 -3.74 11.30 -30.52
N MET A 54 -2.78 11.46 -31.43
CA MET A 54 -2.62 10.58 -32.59
C MET A 54 -1.71 9.37 -32.30
N GLU A 55 -0.97 9.38 -31.19
CA GLU A 55 -0.06 8.30 -30.82
C GLU A 55 -0.74 7.26 -29.93
N ARG A 56 -0.24 6.02 -30.00
CA ARG A 56 -0.63 4.93 -29.11
C ARG A 56 0.57 4.44 -28.32
N LYS A 57 0.44 4.38 -27.00
CA LYS A 57 1.46 3.90 -26.06
C LYS A 57 0.92 2.70 -25.30
N LEU A 58 0.98 1.54 -25.94
CA LEU A 58 0.46 0.28 -25.40
C LEU A 58 1.38 -0.24 -24.29
N VAL A 59 0.77 -0.81 -23.25
CA VAL A 59 1.48 -1.48 -22.16
C VAL A 59 0.98 -2.91 -22.05
N LYS A 60 1.91 -3.87 -21.89
CA LYS A 60 1.61 -5.30 -21.77
C LYS A 60 0.54 -5.57 -20.70
N SER A 61 -0.56 -6.20 -21.09
CA SER A 61 -1.65 -6.61 -20.19
C SER A 61 -1.32 -7.91 -19.45
N TYR A 62 -1.93 -8.10 -18.28
CA TYR A 62 -1.70 -9.31 -17.48
C TYR A 62 -2.42 -10.51 -18.10
N SER A 63 -1.69 -11.62 -18.29
CA SER A 63 -2.26 -12.88 -18.80
C SER A 63 -2.39 -13.91 -17.68
N ARG A 64 -3.59 -14.50 -17.56
CA ARG A 64 -3.91 -15.51 -16.53
C ARG A 64 -3.40 -16.91 -16.86
N SER A 65 -3.06 -17.18 -18.11
CA SER A 65 -2.70 -18.52 -18.61
C SER A 65 -1.21 -18.84 -18.37
N ALA A 66 -0.80 -18.92 -17.10
CA ALA A 66 0.56 -19.26 -16.70
C ALA A 66 0.87 -20.77 -16.69
N ALA A 67 -0.12 -21.61 -17.02
CA ALA A 67 0.01 -23.07 -16.99
C ALA A 67 0.62 -23.68 -18.26
N ASP A 68 0.78 -22.89 -19.33
CA ASP A 68 1.39 -23.36 -20.58
C ASP A 68 2.82 -22.82 -20.69
N SER A 69 3.74 -23.67 -21.14
CA SER A 69 5.14 -23.40 -21.50
C SER A 69 5.36 -22.23 -22.48
N ASN A 70 4.30 -21.56 -22.93
CA ASN A 70 4.29 -20.46 -23.90
C ASN A 70 4.62 -19.07 -23.31
N MET A 71 4.70 -18.91 -21.98
CA MET A 71 5.00 -17.58 -21.37
C MET A 71 6.51 -17.30 -21.20
N ALA A 72 7.35 -18.33 -21.23
CA ALA A 72 8.81 -18.22 -21.06
C ALA A 72 9.54 -17.83 -22.36
N VAL A 73 8.85 -17.11 -23.26
CA VAL A 73 9.37 -16.75 -24.58
C VAL A 73 10.07 -15.39 -24.51
N PRO A 74 11.37 -15.28 -24.80
CA PRO A 74 12.15 -14.05 -24.60
C PRO A 74 11.55 -12.79 -25.23
N HIS A 75 11.06 -12.85 -26.47
CA HIS A 75 10.51 -11.67 -27.16
C HIS A 75 9.14 -11.23 -26.61
N LEU A 76 8.48 -12.05 -25.79
CA LEU A 76 7.25 -11.68 -25.07
C LEU A 76 7.54 -11.09 -23.68
N LEU A 77 8.80 -11.15 -23.21
CA LEU A 77 9.21 -10.68 -21.89
C LEU A 77 10.00 -9.38 -22.03
N ARG A 78 9.71 -8.42 -21.15
CA ARG A 78 10.43 -7.14 -21.10
C ARG A 78 11.64 -7.26 -20.18
N PRO A 79 12.86 -6.88 -20.62
CA PRO A 79 14.02 -6.85 -19.75
C PRO A 79 13.86 -5.79 -18.66
N TYR A 80 14.64 -5.88 -17.59
CA TYR A 80 14.57 -4.98 -16.43
C TYR A 80 14.53 -3.49 -16.79
N ALA A 81 15.38 -3.04 -17.72
CA ALA A 81 15.43 -1.65 -18.16
C ALA A 81 14.09 -1.16 -18.75
N VAL A 82 13.34 -2.04 -19.40
CA VAL A 82 12.01 -1.73 -19.95
C VAL A 82 10.94 -1.83 -18.87
N LEU A 83 11.06 -2.79 -17.94
CA LEU A 83 10.13 -2.92 -16.81
C LEU A 83 10.15 -1.66 -15.93
N ILE A 84 11.33 -1.14 -15.59
CA ILE A 84 11.44 0.07 -14.76
C ILE A 84 10.87 1.29 -15.47
N ASN A 85 11.13 1.45 -16.77
CA ASN A 85 10.55 2.52 -17.59
C ASN A 85 9.02 2.39 -17.69
N THR A 86 8.52 1.15 -17.78
CA THR A 86 7.08 0.88 -17.80
C THR A 86 6.43 1.28 -16.48
N VAL A 87 7.01 0.90 -15.34
CA VAL A 87 6.51 1.29 -14.01
C VAL A 87 6.52 2.81 -13.86
N GLN A 88 7.59 3.49 -14.30
CA GLN A 88 7.65 4.94 -14.31
C GLN A 88 6.54 5.57 -15.16
N PHE A 89 6.33 5.09 -16.38
CA PHE A 89 5.27 5.57 -17.26
C PHE A 89 3.88 5.39 -16.64
N LEU A 90 3.59 4.20 -16.10
CA LEU A 90 2.32 3.91 -15.43
C LEU A 90 2.09 4.85 -14.24
N LEU A 91 3.08 5.00 -13.36
CA LEU A 91 2.92 5.73 -12.12
C LEU A 91 3.04 7.24 -12.28
N LEU A 92 3.88 7.74 -13.19
CA LEU A 92 4.16 9.17 -13.34
C LEU A 92 3.39 9.83 -14.48
N GLU A 93 2.90 9.09 -15.47
CA GLU A 93 2.14 9.65 -16.60
C GLU A 93 0.68 9.22 -16.55
N ILE A 94 0.39 7.91 -16.50
CA ILE A 94 -0.99 7.40 -16.55
C ILE A 94 -1.80 7.83 -15.34
N THR A 95 -1.24 7.76 -14.13
CA THR A 95 -2.00 8.16 -12.92
C THR A 95 -2.36 9.65 -12.87
N ARG A 96 -1.71 10.50 -13.69
CA ARG A 96 -1.97 11.95 -13.78
C ARG A 96 -3.14 12.28 -14.70
N ARG A 97 -3.59 11.34 -15.52
CA ARG A 97 -4.76 11.51 -16.40
C ARG A 97 -5.98 11.88 -15.54
N LYS A 98 -6.63 12.98 -15.88
CA LYS A 98 -7.85 13.48 -15.19
C LYS A 98 -9.10 13.40 -16.06
N ASP A 99 -8.92 13.10 -17.34
CA ASP A 99 -9.95 12.93 -18.35
C ASP A 99 -10.63 11.55 -18.27
N VAL A 100 -10.12 10.65 -17.43
CA VAL A 100 -10.65 9.31 -17.17
C VAL A 100 -10.93 9.16 -15.66
N PRO A 101 -12.02 8.48 -15.24
CA PRO A 101 -12.29 8.25 -13.83
C PRO A 101 -11.13 7.55 -13.10
N ALA A 102 -10.92 7.91 -11.83
CA ALA A 102 -9.80 7.37 -11.05
C ALA A 102 -9.85 5.85 -10.82
N SER A 103 -11.04 5.25 -10.77
CA SER A 103 -11.23 3.79 -10.71
C SER A 103 -10.73 3.11 -11.98
N VAL A 104 -11.07 3.65 -13.16
CA VAL A 104 -10.60 3.12 -14.45
C VAL A 104 -9.08 3.26 -14.60
N VAL A 105 -8.50 4.37 -14.10
CA VAL A 105 -7.05 4.54 -14.01
C VAL A 105 -6.42 3.48 -13.10
N TYR A 106 -7.01 3.23 -11.93
CA TYR A 106 -6.56 2.22 -11.00
C TYR A 106 -6.58 0.81 -11.61
N ASP A 107 -7.71 0.40 -12.20
CA ASP A 107 -7.88 -0.94 -12.78
C ASP A 107 -6.87 -1.20 -13.90
N PHE A 108 -6.67 -0.20 -14.76
CA PHE A 108 -5.65 -0.28 -15.81
C PHE A 108 -4.25 -0.42 -15.21
N VAL A 109 -3.88 0.44 -14.25
CA VAL A 109 -2.53 0.40 -13.68
C VAL A 109 -2.29 -0.88 -12.86
N ASP A 110 -3.24 -1.37 -12.05
CA ASP A 110 -3.12 -2.66 -11.34
C ASP A 110 -2.88 -3.80 -12.32
N ASP A 111 -3.66 -3.89 -13.41
CA ASP A 111 -3.48 -4.93 -14.42
C ASP A 111 -2.07 -4.88 -15.04
N ARG A 112 -1.63 -3.69 -15.47
CA ARG A 112 -0.31 -3.54 -16.09
C ARG A 112 0.84 -3.77 -15.11
N LEU A 113 0.69 -3.41 -13.83
CA LEU A 113 1.65 -3.72 -12.78
C LEU A 113 1.70 -5.23 -12.47
N ARG A 114 0.56 -5.95 -12.55
CA ARG A 114 0.54 -7.41 -12.47
C ARG A 114 1.28 -8.07 -13.62
N ALA A 115 1.17 -7.53 -14.84
CA ALA A 115 1.96 -7.98 -15.98
C ALA A 115 3.47 -7.73 -15.78
N VAL A 116 3.85 -6.59 -15.18
CA VAL A 116 5.24 -6.33 -14.79
C VAL A 116 5.72 -7.38 -13.77
N ARG A 117 4.94 -7.64 -12.71
CA ARG A 117 5.28 -8.66 -11.70
C ARG A 117 5.39 -10.07 -12.32
N GLN A 118 4.55 -10.39 -13.30
CA GLN A 118 4.63 -11.65 -14.03
C GLN A 118 5.94 -11.77 -14.82
N ASP A 119 6.36 -10.73 -15.54
CA ASP A 119 7.66 -10.70 -16.22
C ASP A 119 8.83 -10.82 -15.23
N MET A 120 8.72 -10.20 -14.05
CA MET A 120 9.71 -10.30 -13.00
C MET A 120 9.86 -11.74 -12.48
N THR A 121 8.74 -12.45 -12.28
CA THR A 121 8.72 -13.84 -11.81
C THR A 121 9.30 -14.79 -12.86
N ILE A 122 8.89 -14.67 -14.12
CA ILE A 122 9.35 -15.56 -15.20
C ILE A 122 10.85 -15.43 -15.43
N GLN A 123 11.37 -14.20 -15.41
CA GLN A 123 12.80 -13.92 -15.60
C GLN A 123 13.65 -14.12 -14.33
N ARG A 124 13.02 -14.39 -13.18
CA ARG A 124 13.69 -14.53 -11.87
C ARG A 124 14.65 -13.37 -11.60
N LEU A 125 14.12 -12.14 -11.65
CA LEU A 125 14.97 -10.96 -11.49
C LEU A 125 15.71 -10.97 -10.14
N PRO A 126 16.96 -10.46 -10.10
CA PRO A 126 17.73 -10.40 -8.87
C PRO A 126 17.04 -9.48 -7.84
N PRO A 127 17.26 -9.71 -6.53
CA PRO A 127 16.63 -8.95 -5.45
C PRO A 127 16.79 -7.43 -5.57
N GLU A 128 17.97 -6.95 -6.00
CA GLU A 128 18.29 -5.53 -6.16
C GLU A 128 17.42 -4.85 -7.23
N GLN A 129 17.06 -5.60 -8.26
CA GLN A 129 16.14 -5.13 -9.30
C GLN A 129 14.68 -5.20 -8.81
N CYS A 130 14.33 -6.26 -8.08
CA CYS A 130 12.98 -6.45 -7.53
C CYS A 130 12.60 -5.29 -6.61
N VAL A 131 13.45 -4.91 -5.66
CA VAL A 131 13.16 -3.83 -4.71
C VAL A 131 12.89 -2.49 -5.40
N ASN A 132 13.57 -2.20 -6.51
CA ASN A 132 13.39 -0.95 -7.28
C ASN A 132 12.06 -0.90 -8.06
N LEU A 133 11.51 -2.06 -8.42
CA LEU A 133 10.20 -2.16 -9.08
C LEU A 133 9.06 -2.21 -8.06
N LEU A 134 9.22 -2.97 -6.97
CA LEU A 134 8.15 -3.24 -6.01
C LEU A 134 7.85 -2.06 -5.09
N GLU A 135 8.86 -1.32 -4.65
CA GLU A 135 8.70 -0.17 -3.77
C GLU A 135 7.67 0.84 -4.31
N PRO A 136 7.77 1.35 -5.54
CA PRO A 136 6.81 2.31 -6.06
C PRO A 136 5.43 1.69 -6.33
N MET A 137 5.34 0.38 -6.60
CA MET A 137 4.06 -0.34 -6.66
C MET A 137 3.38 -0.37 -5.29
N ILE A 138 4.13 -0.56 -4.21
CA ILE A 138 3.58 -0.52 -2.84
C ILE A 138 3.01 0.88 -2.55
N ARG A 139 3.72 1.94 -2.92
CA ARG A 139 3.21 3.32 -2.80
C ARG A 139 1.90 3.49 -3.56
N PHE A 140 1.79 2.94 -4.77
CA PHE A 140 0.56 2.99 -5.58
C PHE A 140 -0.62 2.35 -4.85
N TYR A 141 -0.46 1.12 -4.36
CA TYR A 141 -1.57 0.41 -3.71
C TYR A 141 -1.99 1.06 -2.38
N VAL A 142 -1.04 1.60 -1.60
CA VAL A 142 -1.38 2.35 -0.37
C VAL A 142 -2.16 3.62 -0.69
N TYR A 143 -1.70 4.39 -1.67
CA TYR A 143 -2.35 5.64 -2.06
C TYR A 143 -3.75 5.41 -2.63
N TYR A 144 -3.91 4.46 -3.57
CA TYR A 144 -5.22 4.18 -4.15
C TYR A 144 -6.18 3.54 -3.15
N SER A 145 -5.67 2.86 -2.11
CA SER A 145 -6.49 2.42 -0.98
C SER A 145 -7.17 3.57 -0.25
N HIS A 146 -6.48 4.70 -0.12
CA HIS A 146 -7.05 5.92 0.44
C HIS A 146 -7.94 6.62 -0.58
N LYS A 147 -7.41 6.90 -1.79
CA LYS A 147 -8.08 7.69 -2.83
C LYS A 147 -9.44 7.12 -3.26
N LEU A 148 -9.56 5.80 -3.30
CA LEU A 148 -10.79 5.12 -3.75
C LEU A 148 -11.62 4.57 -2.58
N SER A 149 -11.26 4.89 -1.33
CA SER A 149 -11.90 4.30 -0.13
C SER A 149 -13.41 4.51 -0.03
N ASN A 150 -13.95 5.54 -0.67
CA ASN A 150 -15.39 5.84 -0.66
C ASN A 150 -16.14 5.37 -1.89
N LEU A 151 -15.44 4.77 -2.85
CA LEU A 151 -16.11 4.25 -4.03
C LEU A 151 -16.88 2.97 -3.66
N PRO A 152 -18.03 2.72 -4.33
CA PRO A 152 -18.74 1.46 -4.19
C PRO A 152 -17.87 0.26 -4.59
N LEU A 153 -18.14 -0.93 -4.01
CA LEU A 153 -17.39 -2.16 -4.28
C LEU A 153 -17.33 -2.58 -5.76
N LYS A 154 -18.33 -2.18 -6.57
CA LYS A 154 -18.34 -2.43 -8.02
C LYS A 154 -17.26 -1.65 -8.77
N ASP A 155 -16.84 -0.50 -8.22
CA ASP A 155 -15.89 0.42 -8.86
C ASP A 155 -14.50 0.32 -8.21
N TYR A 156 -14.41 -0.23 -6.99
CA TYR A 156 -13.15 -0.50 -6.29
C TYR A 156 -13.32 -1.58 -5.23
N ASP A 157 -12.53 -2.66 -5.33
CA ASP A 157 -12.49 -3.71 -4.32
C ASP A 157 -11.26 -3.55 -3.40
N PRO A 158 -11.45 -3.08 -2.15
CA PRO A 158 -10.35 -2.88 -1.20
C PRO A 158 -9.66 -4.18 -0.80
N ALA A 159 -10.34 -5.33 -0.86
CA ALA A 159 -9.74 -6.62 -0.54
C ALA A 159 -8.79 -7.09 -1.63
N LEU A 160 -9.14 -6.90 -2.91
CA LEU A 160 -8.24 -7.16 -4.03
C LEU A 160 -7.03 -6.24 -4.01
N ASN A 161 -7.22 -4.94 -3.76
CA ASN A 161 -6.11 -4.00 -3.59
C ASN A 161 -5.17 -4.43 -2.45
N LYS A 162 -5.74 -4.78 -1.29
CA LYS A 162 -4.96 -5.25 -0.13
C LYS A 162 -4.19 -6.52 -0.43
N LYS A 163 -4.74 -7.43 -1.23
CA LYS A 163 -4.05 -8.63 -1.70
C LYS A 163 -2.83 -8.25 -2.57
N SER A 164 -3.00 -7.42 -3.60
CA SER A 164 -1.89 -6.95 -4.45
C SER A 164 -0.81 -6.22 -3.63
N LEU A 165 -1.22 -5.37 -2.69
CA LEU A 165 -0.32 -4.68 -1.76
C LEU A 165 0.54 -5.66 -0.95
N LEU A 166 -0.10 -6.65 -0.31
CA LEU A 166 0.59 -7.61 0.54
C LEU A 166 1.51 -8.54 -0.26
N GLU A 167 1.13 -8.93 -1.48
CA GLU A 167 2.01 -9.67 -2.38
C GLU A 167 3.29 -8.88 -2.69
N CYS A 168 3.14 -7.58 -3.02
CA CYS A 168 4.29 -6.72 -3.31
C CYS A 168 5.15 -6.49 -2.07
N MET A 169 4.55 -6.21 -0.91
CA MET A 169 5.27 -6.03 0.35
C MET A 169 6.05 -7.29 0.72
N LYS A 170 5.44 -8.46 0.68
CA LYS A 170 6.12 -9.72 1.03
C LYS A 170 7.32 -9.99 0.13
N TRP A 171 7.14 -9.82 -1.18
CA TRP A 171 8.24 -10.01 -2.13
C TRP A 171 9.36 -8.97 -1.91
N TYR A 172 9.01 -7.71 -1.67
CA TYR A 172 9.98 -6.66 -1.36
C TYR A 172 10.79 -6.98 -0.10
N LEU A 173 10.11 -7.35 0.99
CA LEU A 173 10.75 -7.66 2.27
C LEU A 173 11.67 -8.88 2.15
N SER A 174 11.22 -9.94 1.48
CA SER A 174 12.06 -11.11 1.18
C SER A 174 13.28 -10.74 0.35
N SER A 175 13.14 -9.86 -0.65
CA SER A 175 14.28 -9.37 -1.43
C SER A 175 15.26 -8.56 -0.56
N CYS A 176 14.76 -7.73 0.36
CA CYS A 176 15.62 -7.04 1.32
C CYS A 176 16.38 -7.99 2.24
N ASP A 177 15.74 -9.06 2.69
CA ASP A 177 16.37 -10.06 3.56
C ASP A 177 17.50 -10.78 2.82
N THR A 178 17.27 -11.22 1.58
CA THR A 178 18.31 -11.81 0.72
C THR A 178 19.47 -10.84 0.46
N ILE A 179 19.19 -9.56 0.20
CA ILE A 179 20.24 -8.54 0.01
C ILE A 179 21.08 -8.39 1.28
N ASP A 180 20.45 -8.38 2.46
CA ASP A 180 21.16 -8.27 3.74
C ASP A 180 22.01 -9.51 4.05
N GLU A 181 21.54 -10.70 3.67
CA GLU A 181 22.30 -11.95 3.79
C GLU A 181 23.51 -11.97 2.86
N ASN A 182 23.33 -11.59 1.59
CA ASN A 182 24.43 -11.47 0.62
C ASN A 182 25.50 -10.48 1.10
N LYS A 183 25.09 -9.32 1.62
CA LYS A 183 26.03 -8.33 2.18
C LYS A 183 26.83 -8.86 3.37
N LYS A 184 26.22 -9.66 4.25
CA LYS A 184 26.97 -10.28 5.36
C LYS A 184 27.98 -11.29 4.87
N LEU A 185 27.65 -12.08 3.83
CA LEU A 185 28.61 -12.96 3.17
C LEU A 185 29.76 -12.17 2.55
N ASP A 186 29.45 -11.08 1.84
CA ASP A 186 30.45 -10.23 1.19
C ASP A 186 31.33 -9.49 2.21
N GLU A 187 30.77 -9.00 3.32
CA GLU A 187 31.52 -8.39 4.43
C GLU A 187 32.44 -9.41 5.13
N LEU A 188 32.04 -10.68 5.20
CA LEU A 188 32.90 -11.78 5.67
C LEU A 188 33.94 -12.20 4.61
N SER A 189 33.65 -11.96 3.33
CA SER A 189 34.49 -12.36 2.19
C SER A 189 35.44 -11.27 1.68
N GLY A 190 35.27 -9.99 2.03
CA GLY A 190 36.07 -8.94 1.41
C GLY A 190 35.93 -7.53 1.99
N LEU A 191 37.03 -7.02 2.53
CA LEU A 191 37.41 -5.60 2.70
C LEU A 191 37.42 -4.78 1.37
N LEU A 192 36.62 -5.13 0.37
CA LEU A 192 36.73 -4.64 -1.01
C LEU A 192 35.35 -4.50 -1.66
N SER A 193 34.66 -3.39 -1.43
CA SER A 193 33.83 -2.69 -2.45
C SER A 193 33.11 -1.50 -1.82
N HIS A 194 33.91 -0.49 -1.45
CA HIS A 194 33.36 0.86 -1.37
C HIS A 194 33.02 1.34 -2.77
N LEU A 195 31.85 1.98 -2.87
CA LEU A 195 31.37 2.92 -3.90
C LEU A 195 30.21 2.37 -4.73
N ASP A 196 29.01 2.84 -4.40
CA ASP A 196 28.20 3.40 -5.48
C ASP A 196 27.30 4.54 -4.96
N LEU A 197 27.76 5.77 -5.22
CA LEU A 197 27.03 7.02 -5.04
C LEU A 197 26.61 7.48 -6.44
N ASN A 198 25.36 7.23 -6.82
CA ASN A 198 24.76 7.95 -7.94
C ASN A 198 23.28 8.25 -7.67
N ARG A 199 23.05 9.47 -7.17
CA ARG A 199 21.73 10.09 -7.00
C ARG A 199 21.48 11.01 -8.20
N ASN A 200 20.75 10.52 -9.18
CA ASN A 200 20.00 11.34 -10.13
C ASN A 200 18.56 10.81 -10.18
N THR A 201 17.58 11.70 -10.33
CA THR A 201 16.12 11.50 -10.29
C THR A 201 15.67 10.15 -10.89
N LYS A 202 15.53 9.16 -10.01
CA LYS A 202 15.16 7.76 -10.28
C LYS A 202 14.15 7.36 -9.21
N LEU A 203 13.29 6.37 -9.49
CA LEU A 203 12.44 5.78 -8.46
C LEU A 203 13.29 5.43 -7.24
N THR A 204 12.95 5.98 -6.08
CA THR A 204 13.77 5.87 -4.88
C THR A 204 13.31 4.70 -4.03
N ASN A 205 14.18 3.71 -3.90
CA ASN A 205 13.96 2.60 -2.98
C ASN A 205 14.09 3.09 -1.52
N ASP A 206 12.99 3.10 -0.78
CA ASP A 206 12.92 3.57 0.60
C ASP A 206 12.48 2.44 1.53
N ARG A 207 13.46 1.65 1.99
CA ARG A 207 13.20 0.51 2.89
C ARG A 207 12.53 0.93 4.19
N VAL A 208 12.93 2.07 4.76
CA VAL A 208 12.36 2.56 6.03
C VAL A 208 10.87 2.84 5.86
N LEU A 209 10.48 3.48 4.75
CA LEU A 209 9.09 3.70 4.40
C LEU A 209 8.33 2.39 4.26
N ILE A 210 8.84 1.43 3.49
CA ILE A 210 8.12 0.16 3.25
C ILE A 210 7.96 -0.66 4.54
N GLU A 211 9.01 -0.75 5.37
CA GLU A 211 8.92 -1.42 6.68
C GLU A 211 7.90 -0.71 7.59
N SER A 212 7.86 0.62 7.56
CA SER A 212 6.86 1.41 8.31
C SER A 212 5.44 1.15 7.81
N LEU A 213 5.24 1.15 6.49
CA LEU A 213 3.96 0.86 5.85
C LEU A 213 3.50 -0.58 6.13
N TYR A 214 4.43 -1.53 6.16
CA TYR A 214 4.13 -2.92 6.48
C TYR A 214 3.56 -3.08 7.89
N ILE A 215 4.09 -2.33 8.87
CA ILE A 215 3.52 -2.27 10.22
C ILE A 215 2.12 -1.65 10.20
N VAL A 216 1.96 -0.44 9.65
CA VAL A 216 0.69 0.30 9.77
C VAL A 216 -0.45 -0.26 8.90
N CYS A 217 -0.15 -0.98 7.82
CA CYS A 217 -1.18 -1.67 7.02
C CYS A 217 -1.69 -2.95 7.72
N ASN A 218 -1.00 -3.41 8.76
CA ASN A 218 -1.23 -4.70 9.42
C ASN A 218 -1.26 -4.53 10.95
N LEU A 219 -1.91 -3.48 11.47
CA LEU A 219 -1.96 -3.16 12.91
C LEU A 219 -2.62 -4.23 13.81
N ASN A 220 -3.33 -5.19 13.21
CA ASN A 220 -3.95 -6.32 13.90
C ASN A 220 -3.10 -7.60 13.82
N ASP A 221 -1.91 -7.54 13.20
CA ASP A 221 -0.99 -8.66 13.04
C ASP A 221 0.27 -8.42 13.88
N LEU A 222 0.76 -9.46 14.54
CA LEU A 222 1.99 -9.41 15.31
C LEU A 222 3.24 -9.62 14.44
N HIS A 223 3.11 -10.23 13.26
CA HIS A 223 4.24 -10.54 12.38
C HIS A 223 5.11 -9.32 12.02
N PRO A 224 4.55 -8.16 11.62
CA PRO A 224 5.36 -6.94 11.38
C PRO A 224 6.15 -6.47 12.60
N LEU A 225 5.62 -6.69 13.82
CA LEU A 225 6.30 -6.30 15.06
C LEU A 225 7.45 -7.24 15.40
N TYR A 226 7.24 -8.56 15.22
CA TYR A 226 8.34 -9.52 15.33
C TYR A 226 9.46 -9.17 14.35
N ARG A 227 9.12 -8.92 13.08
CA ARG A 227 10.09 -8.47 12.07
C ARG A 227 10.83 -7.23 12.53
N TYR A 228 10.13 -6.21 13.04
CA TYR A 228 10.76 -4.99 13.57
C TYR A 228 11.83 -5.29 14.62
N VAL A 229 11.56 -6.18 15.59
CA VAL A 229 12.49 -6.50 16.67
C VAL A 229 13.75 -7.20 16.16
N HIS A 230 13.61 -8.02 15.10
CA HIS A 230 14.72 -8.73 14.47
C HIS A 230 15.59 -7.86 13.55
N HIS A 231 15.17 -6.63 13.24
CA HIS A 231 15.97 -5.70 12.45
C HIS A 231 17.26 -5.23 13.14
N SER A 232 18.22 -4.81 12.31
CA SER A 232 19.48 -4.23 12.77
C SER A 232 19.24 -3.00 13.67
N LYS A 233 20.19 -2.72 14.58
CA LYS A 233 20.11 -1.56 15.48
C LYS A 233 20.03 -0.23 14.73
N GLN A 234 20.63 -0.15 13.54
CA GLN A 234 20.59 1.04 12.69
C GLN A 234 19.17 1.26 12.16
N LEU A 235 18.56 0.23 11.58
CA LEU A 235 17.21 0.34 11.01
C LEU A 235 16.16 0.64 12.10
N ARG A 236 16.29 0.04 13.29
CA ARG A 236 15.41 0.32 14.44
C ARG A 236 15.57 1.73 15.04
N ARG A 237 16.63 2.47 14.70
CA ARG A 237 16.83 3.86 15.15
C ARG A 237 16.18 4.87 14.22
N GLU A 238 15.70 4.44 13.06
CA GLU A 238 15.04 5.33 12.11
C GLU A 238 13.72 5.88 12.69
N PRO A 239 13.56 7.21 12.81
CA PRO A 239 12.42 7.81 13.51
C PRO A 239 11.06 7.41 12.93
N LYS A 240 10.97 7.25 11.60
CA LYS A 240 9.73 6.86 10.90
C LYS A 240 9.30 5.45 11.26
N LEU A 241 10.27 4.53 11.32
CA LEU A 241 10.00 3.14 11.68
C LEU A 241 9.67 3.01 13.18
N GLN A 242 10.36 3.77 14.04
CA GLN A 242 10.02 3.84 15.47
C GLN A 242 8.60 4.38 15.70
N LEU A 243 8.20 5.41 14.96
CA LEU A 243 6.84 5.95 15.03
C LEU A 243 5.80 4.92 14.58
N ALA A 244 6.03 4.20 13.48
CA ALA A 244 5.14 3.15 13.02
C ALA A 244 5.01 2.01 14.06
N TYR A 245 6.13 1.61 14.67
CA TYR A 245 6.13 0.63 15.76
C TYR A 245 5.38 1.15 17.00
N GLU A 246 5.59 2.41 17.40
CA GLU A 246 4.87 3.02 18.52
C GLU A 246 3.36 3.04 18.28
N ILE A 247 2.92 3.39 17.07
CA ILE A 247 1.51 3.37 16.66
C ILE A 247 0.93 1.97 16.83
N ALA A 248 1.63 0.94 16.36
CA ALA A 248 1.16 -0.43 16.45
C ALA A 248 1.08 -0.96 17.89
N ILE A 249 2.09 -0.70 18.72
CA ILE A 249 2.05 -1.06 20.14
C ILE A 249 0.92 -0.32 20.87
N THR A 250 0.75 0.97 20.57
CA THR A 250 -0.32 1.79 21.16
C THR A 250 -1.71 1.28 20.76
N ASN A 251 -1.87 0.84 19.50
CA ASN A 251 -3.11 0.21 19.01
C ASN A 251 -3.38 -1.11 19.75
N LEU A 252 -2.37 -1.97 19.91
CA LEU A 252 -2.50 -3.25 20.65
C LEU A 252 -2.86 -3.04 22.13
N GLN A 253 -2.41 -1.93 22.73
CA GLN A 253 -2.76 -1.56 24.10
C GLN A 253 -4.17 -0.98 24.24
N GLY A 254 -4.92 -0.80 23.15
CA GLY A 254 -6.25 -0.18 23.15
C GLY A 254 -6.24 1.33 23.40
N ASN A 255 -5.08 2.00 23.30
CA ASN A 255 -4.97 3.44 23.52
C ASN A 255 -5.22 4.21 22.21
N TYR A 256 -6.44 4.10 21.70
CA TYR A 256 -6.83 4.65 20.40
C TYR A 256 -6.70 6.19 20.32
N ILE A 257 -6.93 6.89 21.42
CA ILE A 257 -6.74 8.36 21.50
C ILE A 257 -5.28 8.73 21.23
N LYS A 258 -4.32 7.99 21.81
CA LYS A 258 -2.90 8.21 21.52
C LYS A 258 -2.57 7.86 20.09
N VAL A 259 -3.15 6.81 19.50
CA VAL A 259 -2.99 6.51 18.07
C VAL A 259 -3.44 7.72 17.23
N CYS A 260 -4.63 8.26 17.45
CA CYS A 260 -5.13 9.46 16.75
C CYS A 260 -4.20 10.68 16.90
N ARG A 261 -3.57 10.89 18.07
CA ARG A 261 -2.56 11.95 18.25
C ARG A 261 -1.25 11.69 17.49
N LEU A 262 -0.90 10.43 17.25
CA LEU A 262 0.29 10.06 16.49
C LEU A 262 0.06 10.17 14.98
N LEU A 263 -1.20 10.08 14.50
CA LEU A 263 -1.54 10.29 13.09
C LEU A 263 -1.04 11.64 12.56
N ASP A 264 -1.05 12.70 13.37
CA ASP A 264 -0.58 14.04 12.95
C ASP A 264 0.94 14.12 12.71
N LYS A 265 1.69 13.10 13.12
CA LYS A 265 3.16 13.04 13.05
C LYS A 265 3.68 12.18 11.89
N VAL A 266 2.83 11.40 11.24
CA VAL A 266 3.25 10.46 10.20
C VAL A 266 3.44 11.17 8.86
N CYS A 267 4.23 10.57 7.96
CA CYS A 267 4.30 11.08 6.59
C CYS A 267 3.00 10.77 5.84
N PRO A 268 2.71 11.48 4.74
CA PRO A 268 1.34 11.44 4.21
C PRO A 268 0.92 10.13 3.54
N LEU A 269 1.88 9.36 3.02
CA LEU A 269 1.58 8.00 2.55
C LEU A 269 1.25 7.05 3.72
N THR A 270 1.96 7.18 4.85
CA THR A 270 1.61 6.44 6.08
C THR A 270 0.27 6.89 6.64
N TYR A 271 -0.09 8.17 6.49
CA TYR A 271 -1.42 8.67 6.82
C TYR A 271 -2.49 8.00 5.93
N CYS A 272 -2.26 7.89 4.62
CA CYS A 272 -3.17 7.17 3.71
C CYS A 272 -3.45 5.74 4.20
N ALA A 273 -2.42 5.01 4.63
CA ALA A 273 -2.57 3.67 5.20
C ALA A 273 -3.43 3.68 6.48
N LEU A 274 -3.12 4.57 7.43
CA LEU A 274 -3.83 4.67 8.71
C LEU A 274 -5.28 5.15 8.55
N PHE A 275 -5.54 6.05 7.60
CA PHE A 275 -6.87 6.54 7.29
C PHE A 275 -7.81 5.39 6.92
N THR A 276 -7.34 4.44 6.11
CA THR A 276 -8.16 3.25 5.74
C THR A 276 -8.44 2.32 6.92
N TYR A 277 -7.64 2.39 7.98
CA TYR A 277 -7.85 1.66 9.23
C TYR A 277 -8.74 2.43 10.24
N LEU A 278 -8.88 3.75 10.05
CA LEU A 278 -9.56 4.64 10.99
C LEU A 278 -10.99 4.18 11.37
N PRO A 279 -11.83 3.63 10.46
CA PRO A 279 -13.14 3.13 10.84
C PRO A 279 -13.12 1.99 11.86
N THR A 280 -12.12 1.11 11.72
CA THR A 280 -11.89 0.01 12.66
C THR A 280 -11.43 0.54 14.01
N LEU A 281 -10.48 1.48 13.99
CA LEU A 281 -10.00 2.16 15.20
C LEU A 281 -11.14 2.86 15.94
N GLN A 282 -11.93 3.65 15.22
CA GLN A 282 -13.05 4.42 15.78
C GLN A 282 -14.11 3.50 16.37
N ARG A 283 -14.46 2.39 15.71
CA ARG A 283 -15.37 1.39 16.28
C ARG A 283 -14.84 0.83 17.59
N ASN A 284 -13.60 0.34 17.59
CA ASN A 284 -13.00 -0.28 18.76
C ASN A 284 -12.85 0.73 19.91
N ALA A 285 -12.56 1.99 19.59
CA ALA A 285 -12.49 3.06 20.57
C ALA A 285 -13.86 3.38 21.17
N LEU A 286 -14.91 3.50 20.35
CA LEU A 286 -16.27 3.70 20.83
C LEU A 286 -16.76 2.53 21.68
N GLU A 287 -16.36 1.30 21.35
CA GLU A 287 -16.63 0.12 22.18
C GLU A 287 -16.00 0.28 23.57
N VAL A 288 -14.69 0.55 23.64
CA VAL A 288 -13.98 0.78 24.91
C VAL A 288 -14.60 1.93 25.71
N LEU A 289 -14.95 3.03 25.05
CA LEU A 289 -15.63 4.18 25.68
C LEU A 289 -17.02 3.79 26.20
N SER A 290 -17.76 2.93 25.50
CA SER A 290 -19.09 2.46 25.93
C SER A 290 -19.04 1.67 27.24
N HIS A 291 -17.96 0.91 27.44
CA HIS A 291 -17.69 0.22 28.69
C HIS A 291 -17.17 1.16 29.79
N ALA A 292 -16.21 2.02 29.47
CA ALA A 292 -15.53 2.89 30.45
C ALA A 292 -16.41 4.03 30.98
N TYR A 293 -17.22 4.63 30.11
CA TYR A 293 -18.10 5.77 30.43
C TYR A 293 -19.57 5.37 30.54
N ASN A 294 -19.85 4.08 30.76
CA ASN A 294 -21.20 3.52 30.88
C ASN A 294 -22.02 4.22 31.99
N ASN A 295 -22.87 5.19 31.62
CA ASN A 295 -23.68 5.93 32.57
C ASN A 295 -24.99 6.44 31.94
N LYS A 296 -26.11 6.15 32.57
CA LYS A 296 -27.44 6.50 32.07
C LYS A 296 -27.75 8.00 32.06
N ARG A 297 -26.96 8.82 32.77
CA ARG A 297 -27.22 10.27 32.96
C ARG A 297 -26.13 11.16 32.38
N LEU A 298 -24.88 10.70 32.33
CA LEU A 298 -23.76 11.49 31.84
C LEU A 298 -23.61 11.35 30.33
N THR A 299 -23.18 12.43 29.69
CA THR A 299 -22.92 12.49 28.26
C THR A 299 -21.52 13.03 28.02
N ILE A 300 -20.92 12.64 26.90
CA ILE A 300 -19.63 13.16 26.43
C ILE A 300 -19.92 14.15 25.30
N PRO A 301 -19.41 15.40 25.35
CA PRO A 301 -19.58 16.35 24.26
C PRO A 301 -19.02 15.80 22.93
N SER A 302 -19.75 16.02 21.84
CA SER A 302 -19.37 15.56 20.51
C SER A 302 -18.03 16.18 20.06
N GLU A 303 -17.75 17.43 20.43
CA GLU A 303 -16.45 18.10 20.20
C GLU A 303 -15.27 17.31 20.77
N VAL A 304 -15.44 16.69 21.94
CA VAL A 304 -14.40 15.87 22.57
C VAL A 304 -14.14 14.61 21.74
N LEU A 305 -15.20 13.98 21.22
CA LEU A 305 -15.08 12.80 20.36
C LEU A 305 -14.42 13.13 19.02
N VAL A 306 -14.71 14.31 18.45
CA VAL A 306 -14.03 14.82 17.24
C VAL A 306 -12.53 14.84 17.46
N HIS A 307 -12.08 15.45 18.57
CA HIS A 307 -10.66 15.53 18.88
C HIS A 307 -10.03 14.17 19.24
N TRP A 308 -10.73 13.33 20.01
CA TRP A 308 -10.20 12.05 20.48
C TRP A 308 -10.06 11.01 19.38
N LEU A 309 -11.02 10.98 18.43
CA LEU A 309 -11.17 9.91 17.45
C LEU A 309 -10.98 10.38 16.01
N HIS A 310 -10.50 11.62 15.82
CA HIS A 310 -10.14 12.19 14.53
C HIS A 310 -11.32 12.20 13.53
N PHE A 311 -12.53 12.53 14.00
CA PHE A 311 -13.65 12.82 13.11
C PHE A 311 -13.47 14.19 12.46
N ALA A 312 -14.09 14.42 11.31
CA ALA A 312 -14.05 15.68 10.57
C ALA A 312 -14.81 16.80 11.29
N ASP A 313 -15.96 16.47 11.88
CA ASP A 313 -16.84 17.42 12.57
C ASP A 313 -17.81 16.68 13.53
N GLU A 314 -18.56 17.46 14.33
CA GLU A 314 -19.54 16.91 15.27
C GLU A 314 -20.62 16.08 14.57
N PHE A 315 -20.99 16.44 13.33
CA PHE A 315 -22.03 15.74 12.59
C PHE A 315 -21.57 14.32 12.21
N GLU A 316 -20.35 14.17 11.71
CA GLU A 316 -19.76 12.85 11.47
C GLU A 316 -19.63 12.06 12.77
N ALA A 317 -19.10 12.65 13.83
CA ALA A 317 -18.94 11.98 15.11
C ALA A 317 -20.28 11.44 15.65
N GLN A 318 -21.33 12.26 15.58
CA GLN A 318 -22.68 11.88 16.00
C GLN A 318 -23.28 10.80 15.09
N ALA A 319 -23.13 10.92 13.77
CA ALA A 319 -23.64 9.94 12.82
C ALA A 319 -22.99 8.55 13.04
N VAL A 320 -21.67 8.51 13.27
CA VAL A 320 -20.95 7.27 13.57
C VAL A 320 -21.33 6.70 14.93
N CYS A 321 -21.49 7.54 15.96
CA CYS A 321 -21.99 7.08 17.27
C CYS A 321 -23.39 6.47 17.16
N ALA A 322 -24.30 7.14 16.45
CA ALA A 322 -25.66 6.64 16.21
C ALA A 322 -25.66 5.33 15.40
N HIS A 323 -24.78 5.21 14.40
CA HIS A 323 -24.59 3.98 13.62
C HIS A 323 -24.24 2.77 14.50
N TYR A 324 -23.42 2.96 15.54
CA TYR A 324 -23.10 1.92 16.53
C TYR A 324 -24.08 1.87 17.72
N GLY A 325 -25.28 2.43 17.59
CA GLY A 325 -26.36 2.33 18.58
C GLY A 325 -26.29 3.31 19.76
N LEU A 326 -25.27 4.16 19.84
CA LEU A 326 -25.13 5.13 20.93
C LEU A 326 -26.13 6.28 20.77
N LYS A 327 -26.70 6.74 21.88
CA LYS A 327 -27.73 7.77 21.88
C LYS A 327 -27.12 9.17 21.78
N VAL A 328 -27.52 9.92 20.76
CA VAL A 328 -27.07 11.30 20.50
C VAL A 328 -28.06 12.30 21.10
N GLU A 329 -27.55 13.27 21.86
CA GLU A 329 -28.31 14.33 22.51
C GLU A 329 -27.73 15.71 22.16
N LYS A 330 -28.31 16.40 21.16
CA LYS A 330 -27.89 17.72 20.64
C LYS A 330 -26.41 17.84 20.23
N HIS A 331 -25.52 18.05 21.20
CA HIS A 331 -24.06 18.23 21.03
C HIS A 331 -23.27 17.24 21.89
N ALA A 332 -23.90 16.14 22.33
CA ALA A 332 -23.27 15.16 23.18
C ALA A 332 -23.76 13.74 22.85
N VAL A 333 -23.00 12.74 23.30
CA VAL A 333 -23.30 11.32 23.13
C VAL A 333 -23.37 10.66 24.49
N ARG A 334 -24.41 9.88 24.72
CA ARG A 334 -24.53 9.03 25.90
C ARG A 334 -23.95 7.65 25.60
N PHE A 335 -23.01 7.24 26.44
CA PHE A 335 -22.37 5.94 26.36
C PHE A 335 -23.07 4.95 27.29
N ASP A 336 -23.67 3.92 26.71
CA ASP A 336 -24.23 2.76 27.41
C ASP A 336 -23.75 1.49 26.73
N LYS A 337 -23.10 0.61 27.48
CA LYS A 337 -22.56 -0.65 26.95
C LYS A 337 -23.65 -1.58 26.40
N THR A 338 -24.90 -1.47 26.86
CA THR A 338 -25.98 -2.32 26.36
C THR A 338 -26.56 -1.83 25.04
N ASP A 339 -26.33 -0.57 24.70
CA ASP A 339 -26.79 0.04 23.45
C ASP A 339 -25.77 -0.14 22.31
N PHE A 340 -24.51 -0.52 22.61
CA PHE A 340 -23.45 -0.60 21.62
C PHE A 340 -23.61 -1.79 20.66
N ALA A 341 -23.82 -1.51 19.39
CA ALA A 341 -24.02 -2.50 18.34
C ALA A 341 -22.69 -2.89 17.68
N GLY A 342 -21.85 -3.66 18.39
CA GLY A 342 -20.51 -4.07 17.93
C GLY A 342 -20.49 -4.92 16.65
N ASP A 343 -21.57 -5.65 16.39
CA ASP A 343 -21.73 -6.50 15.19
C ASP A 343 -22.12 -5.71 13.92
N SER A 344 -22.34 -4.40 14.05
CA SER A 344 -22.66 -3.54 12.90
C SER A 344 -21.50 -3.51 11.90
N THR A 345 -21.83 -3.38 10.62
CA THR A 345 -20.83 -3.16 9.58
C THR A 345 -20.00 -1.91 9.90
N LEU A 346 -18.72 -1.90 9.51
CA LEU A 346 -17.91 -0.70 9.65
C LEU A 346 -18.58 0.47 8.92
N HIS A 347 -18.59 1.64 9.55
CA HIS A 347 -19.03 2.85 8.87
C HIS A 347 -18.04 3.21 7.73
N GLN A 348 -18.53 3.97 6.77
CA GLN A 348 -17.73 4.44 5.64
C GLN A 348 -17.16 5.83 5.96
N LEU A 349 -15.91 6.04 5.57
CA LEU A 349 -15.29 7.36 5.63
C LEU A 349 -15.95 8.26 4.59
N LYS A 350 -15.93 9.57 4.84
CA LYS A 350 -16.27 10.58 3.84
C LYS A 350 -15.02 11.39 3.52
N LEU A 351 -14.63 11.36 2.26
CA LEU A 351 -13.61 12.21 1.66
C LEU A 351 -14.38 13.42 1.18
N ASP A 352 -14.24 14.55 1.86
CA ASP A 352 -14.86 15.78 1.42
C ASP A 352 -14.07 16.35 0.22
N ASP A 353 -14.52 16.07 -1.00
CA ASP A 353 -13.92 16.60 -2.25
C ASP A 353 -13.98 18.15 -2.33
N ASN A 354 -14.77 18.82 -1.48
CA ASN A 354 -15.05 20.26 -1.52
C ASN A 354 -14.80 21.04 -0.22
N LYS A 355 -14.28 20.44 0.85
CA LYS A 355 -13.86 21.25 2.01
C LYS A 355 -12.53 21.91 1.67
N LYS A 356 -12.55 23.23 1.45
CA LYS A 356 -11.44 24.10 1.88
C LYS A 356 -11.25 23.79 3.38
N LEU A 357 -10.30 22.90 3.67
CA LEU A 357 -9.96 22.37 4.98
C LEU A 357 -9.96 23.50 6.03
N GLY A 358 -11.01 23.57 6.83
CA GLY A 358 -11.14 24.53 7.94
C GLY A 358 -10.52 24.03 9.26
N SER A 359 -10.09 22.78 9.32
CA SER A 359 -9.29 22.25 10.43
C SER A 359 -7.82 22.16 10.00
N GLN A 360 -6.92 22.75 10.81
CA GLN A 360 -5.48 22.77 10.55
C GLN A 360 -4.84 21.36 10.44
N SER A 361 -5.52 20.30 10.88
CA SER A 361 -5.05 18.92 10.80
C SER A 361 -5.15 18.31 9.40
N ASN A 362 -6.19 18.65 8.62
CA ASN A 362 -6.42 18.00 7.33
C ASN A 362 -5.65 18.69 6.16
N GLN A 363 -5.20 19.95 6.32
CA GLN A 363 -4.37 20.64 5.31
C GLN A 363 -2.98 20.04 5.15
N LYS A 364 -2.52 19.24 6.11
CA LYS A 364 -1.16 18.69 6.14
C LYS A 364 -0.90 17.58 5.10
N PHE A 365 -1.96 17.07 4.46
CA PHE A 365 -1.91 15.83 3.66
C PHE A 365 -2.30 16.01 2.18
N GLU A 366 -2.41 17.27 1.70
CA GLU A 366 -2.63 17.58 0.29
C GLU A 366 -1.33 17.39 -0.51
N ILE A 367 -0.94 16.13 -0.73
CA ILE A 367 0.25 15.77 -1.50
C ILE A 367 -0.16 15.38 -2.90
N SER A 368 0.54 15.96 -3.88
CA SER A 368 0.30 15.62 -5.27
C SER A 368 0.64 14.15 -5.50
N ILE A 369 -0.06 13.51 -6.43
CA ILE A 369 0.22 12.11 -6.79
C ILE A 369 1.69 11.91 -7.23
N ILE A 370 2.32 12.95 -7.78
CA ILE A 370 3.74 12.94 -8.15
C ILE A 370 4.59 12.84 -6.90
N ASP A 371 4.32 13.70 -5.91
CA ASP A 371 5.03 13.66 -4.64
C ASP A 371 4.90 12.29 -4.00
N ILE A 372 3.74 11.62 -4.06
CA ILE A 372 3.64 10.24 -3.54
C ILE A 372 4.66 9.30 -4.20
N PHE A 373 4.87 9.40 -5.51
CA PHE A 373 5.75 8.48 -6.23
C PHE A 373 7.22 8.92 -6.28
N THR A 374 7.50 10.20 -6.11
CA THR A 374 8.85 10.79 -6.19
C THR A 374 9.38 11.29 -4.86
N TYR A 375 8.59 11.23 -3.79
CA TYR A 375 8.98 11.70 -2.47
C TYR A 375 10.10 10.84 -1.91
N THR A 376 11.23 11.50 -1.66
CA THR A 376 12.32 10.97 -0.86
C THR A 376 12.14 11.41 0.58
N THR A 377 12.38 10.50 1.51
CA THR A 377 12.25 10.61 2.97
C THR A 377 12.88 11.84 3.65
N SER A 378 13.64 12.68 2.93
CA SER A 378 14.40 13.83 3.42
C SER A 378 13.66 15.17 3.47
N LYS A 379 12.35 15.23 3.16
CA LYS A 379 11.57 16.49 3.23
C LYS A 379 10.37 16.40 4.15
#